data_AF-A0A957PG95-F1
#
_entry.id   AF-A0A957PG95-F1
#
_cell.length_a   1.000
_cell.length_b   1.000
_cell.length_c   1.000
_cell.angle_alpha   90.00
_cell.angle_beta   90.00
_cell.angle_gamma   90.00
#
_symmetry.space_group_name_H-M   'P 1'
#
loop_
_entity.id
_entity.type
_entity.pdbx_description
1 polymer ?
#
loop_
_entity_poly.entity_id
_entity_poly.type
_entity_poly.pdbx_seq_one_letter_code
_entity_poly.pdbx_strand_id
1 'polypeptide(L)'
;MNIVQTYHTIKERIQKTVGKERITRIRTMAWMQSGILHSRSVHLTRIASKIPGSAKKLSVADRFRSFLNNAHVHVRKWYRPIAQALIQEASKAGKPLR
;
A
#
# COMPACT_ATOMS: atom_id res chain seq x y z
N MET A 1 14.22 -8.31 -3.92
CA MET A 1 12.84 -8.81 -4.13
C MET A 1 12.24 -8.11 -5.34
N ASN A 2 11.65 -8.85 -6.28
CA ASN A 2 10.96 -8.28 -7.45
C ASN A 2 9.68 -7.51 -6.98
N ILE A 3 9.23 -6.50 -7.73
CA ILE A 3 7.97 -5.79 -7.46
C ILE A 3 6.76 -6.72 -7.40
N VAL A 4 6.72 -7.79 -8.20
CA VAL A 4 5.64 -8.79 -8.16
C VAL A 4 5.62 -9.53 -6.82
N GLN A 5 6.79 -9.98 -6.35
CA GLN A 5 6.93 -10.61 -5.03
C GLN A 5 6.54 -9.63 -3.91
N THR A 6 6.97 -8.37 -4.02
CA THR A 6 6.59 -7.28 -3.10
C THR A 6 5.08 -7.11 -3.04
N TYR A 7 4.41 -7.12 -4.19
CA TYR A 7 2.96 -7.04 -4.27
C TYR A 7 2.28 -8.21 -3.55
N HIS A 8 2.73 -9.45 -3.75
CA HIS A 8 2.14 -10.62 -3.08
C HIS A 8 2.29 -10.52 -1.56
N THR A 9 3.50 -10.22 -1.07
CA THR A 9 3.78 -10.04 0.36
C THR A 9 2.92 -8.94 0.98
N ILE A 10 2.84 -7.77 0.33
CA ILE A 10 2.04 -6.65 0.84
C ILE A 10 0.55 -7.00 0.82
N LYS A 11 0.05 -7.60 -0.26
CA LYS A 11 -1.35 -8.00 -0.39
C LYS A 11 -1.76 -8.94 0.74
N GLU A 12 -0.98 -9.99 0.98
CA GLU A 12 -1.23 -10.95 2.07
C GLU A 12 -1.25 -10.26 3.43
N ARG A 13 -0.31 -9.34 3.67
CA ARG A 13 -0.27 -8.59 4.92
C ARG A 13 -1.48 -7.69 5.10
N ILE A 14 -1.89 -6.96 4.06
CA ILE A 14 -3.12 -6.14 4.08
C ILE A 14 -4.35 -7.00 4.37
N GLN A 15 -4.47 -8.17 3.74
CA GLN A 15 -5.61 -9.07 3.97
C GLN A 15 -5.69 -9.53 5.43
N LYS A 16 -4.56 -9.85 6.05
CA LYS A 16 -4.49 -10.23 7.47
C LYS A 16 -4.84 -9.07 8.40
N THR A 17 -4.50 -7.84 8.02
CA THR A 17 -4.66 -6.66 8.89
C THR A 17 -6.03 -5.97 8.76
N VAL A 18 -6.55 -5.81 7.54
CA VAL A 18 -7.75 -5.00 7.26
C VAL A 18 -9.04 -5.81 7.40
N GLY A 19 -8.95 -7.15 7.33
CA GLY A 19 -10.12 -8.02 7.38
C GLY A 19 -10.97 -7.94 6.10
N LYS A 20 -12.31 -7.80 6.24
CA LYS A 20 -13.25 -7.81 5.10
C LYS A 20 -13.26 -6.46 4.38
N GLU A 21 -12.64 -6.42 3.19
CA GLU A 21 -12.59 -5.26 2.30
C GLU A 21 -12.74 -5.70 0.84
N ARG A 22 -13.17 -4.80 -0.06
CA ARG A 22 -13.31 -5.14 -1.48
C ARG A 22 -11.94 -5.52 -2.07
N ILE A 23 -11.84 -6.69 -2.70
CA ILE A 23 -10.58 -7.22 -3.22
C ILE A 23 -9.86 -6.26 -4.18
N THR A 24 -10.60 -5.47 -4.95
CA THR A 24 -10.03 -4.46 -5.86
C THR A 24 -9.29 -3.35 -5.12
N ARG A 25 -9.79 -2.92 -3.96
CA ARG A 25 -9.14 -1.91 -3.09
C ARG A 25 -7.85 -2.45 -2.50
N ILE A 26 -7.87 -3.70 -2.01
CA ILE A 26 -6.69 -4.40 -1.50
C ILE A 26 -5.62 -4.49 -2.59
N ARG A 27 -6.00 -4.94 -3.80
CA ARG A 27 -5.09 -5.04 -4.95
C ARG A 27 -4.48 -3.69 -5.32
N THR A 28 -5.30 -2.64 -5.40
CA THR A 28 -4.81 -1.29 -5.74
C THR A 28 -3.86 -0.75 -4.68
N MET A 29 -4.17 -0.90 -3.38
CA MET A 29 -3.27 -0.50 -2.30
C MET A 29 -1.95 -1.28 -2.34
N ALA A 30 -2.00 -2.60 -2.54
CA ALA A 30 -0.80 -3.43 -2.61
C ALA A 30 0.11 -3.00 -3.78
N TRP A 31 -0.45 -2.75 -4.97
CA TRP A 31 0.33 -2.24 -6.10
C TRP A 31 0.90 -0.85 -5.83
N MET A 32 0.12 0.03 -5.21
CA MET A 32 0.58 1.38 -4.88
C MET A 32 1.75 1.35 -3.88
N GLN A 33 1.66 0.57 -2.80
CA GLN A 33 2.76 0.43 -1.83
C GLN A 33 4.01 -0.21 -2.45
N SER A 34 3.85 -1.27 -3.25
CA SER A 34 4.96 -1.87 -4.00
C SER A 34 5.61 -0.85 -4.95
N GLY A 35 4.80 -0.08 -5.68
CA GLY A 35 5.31 0.96 -6.58
C GLY A 35 6.01 2.09 -5.84
N ILE A 36 5.53 2.51 -4.66
CA ILE A 36 6.22 3.50 -3.80
C ILE A 36 7.59 2.98 -3.41
N LEU A 37 7.68 1.75 -2.90
CA LEU A 37 8.95 1.15 -2.48
C LEU A 37 9.96 1.05 -3.63
N HIS A 38 9.51 0.60 -4.81
CA HIS A 38 10.37 0.39 -5.98
C HIS A 38 10.67 1.66 -6.78
N SER A 39 9.84 2.68 -6.70
CA SER A 39 10.08 3.98 -7.35
C SER A 39 10.81 4.97 -6.44
N ARG A 40 10.84 4.73 -5.12
CA ARG A 40 11.31 5.67 -4.10
C ARG A 40 10.69 7.06 -4.27
N SER A 41 9.40 7.09 -4.64
CA SER A 41 8.69 8.31 -5.02
C SER A 41 7.22 8.22 -4.63
N VAL A 42 6.64 9.38 -4.28
CA VAL A 42 5.21 9.53 -3.99
C VAL A 42 4.40 9.98 -5.21
N HIS A 43 5.04 10.43 -6.29
CA HIS A 43 4.37 10.84 -7.52
C HIS A 43 3.72 9.64 -8.22
N LEU A 44 2.39 9.68 -8.43
CA LEU A 44 1.60 8.57 -8.98
C LEU A 44 2.08 8.07 -10.34
N THR A 45 2.56 8.97 -11.21
CA THR A 45 3.10 8.60 -12.53
C THR A 45 4.41 7.83 -12.42
N ARG A 46 5.28 8.18 -11.46
CA ARG A 46 6.53 7.45 -11.17
C ARG A 46 6.23 6.08 -10.57
N ILE A 47 5.27 6.00 -9.64
CA ILE A 47 4.78 4.74 -9.06
C ILE A 47 4.21 3.85 -10.18
N ALA A 48 3.32 4.39 -11.00
CA ALA A 48 2.68 3.68 -12.12
C ALA A 48 3.70 3.12 -13.11
N SER A 49 4.81 3.82 -13.34
CA SER A 49 5.88 3.38 -14.24
C SER A 49 6.60 2.09 -13.78
N LYS A 50 6.47 1.73 -12.50
CA LYS A 50 7.06 0.50 -11.95
C LYS A 50 6.12 -0.71 -12.03
N ILE A 51 4.83 -0.49 -12.26
CA ILE A 51 3.84 -1.58 -12.24
C ILE A 51 3.95 -2.39 -13.54
N PRO A 52 4.20 -3.71 -13.45
CA PRO A 52 4.29 -4.56 -14.63
C PRO A 52 2.91 -4.74 -15.28
N GLY A 53 2.85 -4.76 -16.60
CA GLY A 53 1.64 -5.05 -17.37
C GLY A 53 1.53 -4.24 -18.66
N SER A 54 0.52 -4.57 -19.46
CA SER A 54 0.21 -3.91 -20.75
C SER A 54 -0.58 -2.60 -20.61
N ALA A 55 -1.03 -2.26 -19.40
CA ALA A 55 -1.80 -1.05 -19.17
C ALA A 55 -0.96 0.22 -19.37
N LYS A 56 -1.54 1.25 -19.98
CA LYS A 56 -0.89 2.56 -20.13
C LYS A 56 -0.56 3.14 -18.75
N LYS A 57 0.63 3.72 -18.59
CA LYS A 57 1.10 4.36 -17.34
C LYS A 57 0.06 5.32 -16.74
N LEU A 58 -0.59 6.12 -17.60
CA LEU A 58 -1.64 7.07 -17.19
C LEU A 58 -2.87 6.36 -16.59
N SER A 59 -3.33 5.27 -17.19
CA SER A 59 -4.47 4.51 -16.67
C SER A 59 -4.20 3.93 -15.28
N VAL A 60 -2.96 3.50 -15.02
CA VAL A 60 -2.55 3.03 -13.68
C VAL A 60 -2.48 4.19 -12.69
N ALA A 61 -1.94 5.34 -13.10
CA ALA A 61 -1.91 6.53 -12.26
C ALA A 61 -3.32 7.04 -11.93
N ASP A 62 -4.25 7.04 -12.89
CA ASP A 62 -5.64 7.42 -12.70
C ASP A 62 -6.34 6.45 -11.75
N ARG A 63 -6.10 5.14 -11.88
CA ARG A 63 -6.62 4.15 -10.93
C ARG A 63 -6.15 4.43 -9.50
N PHE A 64 -4.88 4.80 -9.31
CA PHE A 64 -4.38 5.20 -7.99
C PHE A 64 -5.04 6.48 -7.50
N ARG A 65 -5.21 7.48 -8.37
CA ARG A 65 -5.90 8.73 -8.03
C ARG A 65 -7.35 8.48 -7.61
N SER A 66 -8.10 7.67 -8.37
CA SER A 66 -9.47 7.28 -8.03
C SER A 66 -9.54 6.50 -6.71
N PHE A 67 -8.53 5.67 -6.41
CA PHE A 67 -8.46 4.96 -5.14
C PHE A 67 -8.23 5.90 -3.95
N LEU A 68 -7.33 6.88 -4.09
CA LEU A 68 -7.05 7.87 -3.04
C LEU A 68 -8.25 8.79 -2.78
N ASN A 69 -9.04 9.09 -3.80
CA ASN A 69 -10.27 9.89 -3.69
C ASN A 69 -11.51 9.06 -3.34
N ASN A 70 -11.36 7.77 -3.04
CA ASN A 70 -12.49 6.89 -2.76
C ASN A 70 -12.97 7.05 -1.32
N ALA A 71 -14.14 7.67 -1.13
CA ALA A 71 -14.74 7.92 0.19
C ALA A 71 -14.96 6.65 1.04
N HIS A 72 -15.06 5.47 0.43
CA HIS A 72 -15.22 4.23 1.16
C HIS A 72 -13.89 3.65 1.69
N VAL A 73 -12.73 4.19 1.26
CA VAL A 73 -11.42 3.79 1.76
C VAL A 73 -11.10 4.57 3.03
N HIS A 74 -11.32 3.92 4.17
CA HIS A 74 -11.08 4.52 5.48
C HIS A 74 -9.62 4.32 5.90
N VAL A 75 -8.75 5.24 5.48
CA VAL A 75 -7.29 5.19 5.72
C VAL A 75 -6.95 4.86 7.18
N ARG A 76 -7.60 5.51 8.16
CA ARG A 76 -7.33 5.24 9.58
C ARG A 76 -7.57 3.78 9.98
N LYS A 77 -8.58 3.10 9.43
CA LYS A 77 -8.84 1.68 9.71
C LYS A 77 -7.72 0.78 9.22
N TRP A 78 -7.08 1.15 8.10
CA TRP A 78 -6.01 0.38 7.50
C TRP A 78 -4.69 0.54 8.24
N TYR A 79 -4.36 1.76 8.65
CA TYR A 79 -3.08 2.06 9.31
C TYR A 79 -3.08 1.82 10.81
N ARG A 80 -4.24 1.93 11.49
CA ARG A 80 -4.32 1.83 12.96
C ARG A 80 -3.69 0.56 13.54
N PRO A 81 -3.95 -0.66 13.01
CA PRO A 81 -3.37 -1.87 13.59
C PRO A 81 -1.84 -1.89 13.48
N ILE A 82 -1.30 -1.37 12.38
CA ILE A 82 0.14 -1.29 12.15
C ILE A 82 0.77 -0.25 13.08
N ALA A 83 0.17 0.94 13.19
CA ALA A 83 0.64 1.98 14.08
C ALA A 83 0.65 1.51 15.55
N GLN A 84 -0.41 0.81 15.98
CA GLN A 84 -0.48 0.23 17.32
C GLN A 84 0.61 -0.82 17.54
N ALA A 85 0.83 -1.73 16.58
CA ALA A 85 1.91 -2.72 16.68
C ALA A 85 3.29 -2.05 16.81
N LEU A 86 3.57 -1.02 16.00
CA LEU A 86 4.84 -0.29 16.05
C LEU A 86 5.06 0.42 17.38
N ILE A 87 4.02 1.07 17.93
CA ILE A 87 4.11 1.73 19.25
C ILE A 87 4.35 0.70 20.36
N GLN A 88 3.68 -0.45 20.30
CA GLN A 88 3.88 -1.53 21.28
C GLN A 88 5.29 -2.13 21.19
N GLU A 89 5.81 -2.35 19.99
CA GLU A 89 7.18 -2.81 19.77
C GLU A 89 8.21 -1.79 20.29
N ALA A 90 8.02 -0.51 19.99
CA ALA A 90 8.89 0.57 20.48
C ALA A 90 8.88 0.67 22.01
N SER A 91 7.70 0.57 22.63
CA SER A 91 7.55 0.56 24.09
C SER A 91 8.29 -0.62 24.73
N LYS A 92 8.24 -1.81 24.12
CA LYS A 92 8.97 -2.99 24.62
C LYS A 92 10.49 -2.86 24.45
N ALA A 93 10.93 -2.26 23.36
CA ALA A 93 12.35 -2.07 23.05
C ALA A 93 13.01 -0.93 23.86
N GLY A 94 12.23 -0.15 24.61
CA GLY A 94 12.72 1.00 25.39
C GLY A 94 13.30 2.12 24.52
N LYS A 95 13.00 2.15 23.22
CA LYS A 95 13.54 3.13 22.26
C LYS A 95 12.39 3.89 21.59
N PRO A 96 12.49 5.22 21.46
CA PRO A 96 11.48 6.00 20.74
C PRO A 96 11.47 5.62 19.25
N LEU A 97 10.29 5.67 18.62
CA LEU A 97 10.16 5.64 17.16
C LEU A 97 10.90 6.86 16.60
N ARG A 98 12.02 6.63 15.92
CA ARG A 98 12.83 7.66 15.24
C ARG A 98 12.66 7.57 13.74
#